data_AF-A0A9K3GI77-F1
#
_entry.id   AF-A0A9K3GI77-F1
#
_cell.length_a   1.000
_cell.length_b   1.000
_cell.length_c   1.000
_cell.angle_alpha   90.00
_cell.angle_beta   90.00
_cell.angle_gamma   90.00
#
_symmetry.space_group_name_H-M   'P 1'
#
loop_
_entity.id
_entity.type
_entity.pdbx_description
1 polymer ?
#
loop_
_entity_poly.entity_id
_entity_poly.type
_entity_poly.pdbx_seq_one_letter_code
_entity_poly.pdbx_strand_id
1 'polypeptide(L)'
;DILATLVRERRQAKVAFDAFQPSEIDTLKQSIVQAKEVLALEPPLETHLDRLESYLPVAEGITASHTALSEAIGGEALTMTSDKDWSALLAKVTPLYERFHSQFEALQSFKFDTSESLSALGSADEVLTAVDDADILLMPYGTSDLSLAHKRQYRQMEVANGLVRTLLDLVGAIVDRERDIRSFSKRLQAIKAGATDQTDQWERLCSGGEATVEYLTALSAASETARQLLKGLNGHRQVTAEDIEDLENDRDILSLRIKSRKLSADAKQALTQERAEIEREIQTKKTNLSSHSAVTEQLQPYLLFPEVAEGLKQPLKERVMEKEQQHPCDWGHGIILTAQGLKEGRCSYSALSPSEDTPPVPTCEWEQFTFDKNHQGSQVTLSCGDKTATGRKGSNVEAQVIGTATFTAGVHKWIVVLDDRDNGAAYGFGVAPASFNIHSQNYYAAFLIGTGGGSTNYLEGGFKGGERTLVTLDMDKHTISFAVNGVHKGTLTGLPDAVRPWFWIYGQQFSLVFEE
;
A
#
# COMPACT_ATOMS: atom_id res chain seq x y z
N ASP A 1 -26.30 -63.47 4.80
CA ASP A 1 -25.26 -62.42 4.92
C ASP A 1 -24.16 -62.53 3.88
N ILE A 2 -23.36 -63.60 3.82
CA ILE A 2 -22.27 -63.76 2.83
C ILE A 2 -22.72 -63.54 1.38
N LEU A 3 -23.83 -64.16 0.97
CA LEU A 3 -24.41 -63.97 -0.38
C LEU A 3 -24.82 -62.52 -0.64
N ALA A 4 -25.35 -61.82 0.36
CA ALA A 4 -25.75 -60.42 0.23
C ALA A 4 -24.51 -59.52 0.07
N THR A 5 -23.43 -59.80 0.81
CA THR A 5 -22.14 -59.11 0.67
C THR A 5 -21.55 -59.30 -0.72
N LEU A 6 -21.50 -60.54 -1.23
CA LEU A 6 -20.98 -60.83 -2.57
C LEU A 6 -21.80 -60.17 -3.69
N VAL A 7 -23.13 -60.13 -3.54
CA VAL A 7 -24.01 -59.42 -4.50
C VAL A 7 -23.75 -57.92 -4.46
N ARG A 8 -23.51 -57.33 -3.29
CA ARG A 8 -23.17 -55.92 -3.14
C ARG A 8 -21.82 -55.60 -3.76
N GLU A 9 -20.78 -56.38 -3.47
CA GLU A 9 -19.43 -56.24 -4.04
C GLU A 9 -19.48 -56.37 -5.57
N ARG A 10 -20.23 -57.32 -6.11
CA ARG A 10 -20.39 -57.47 -7.56
C ARG A 10 -21.09 -56.27 -8.20
N ARG A 11 -22.09 -55.69 -7.53
CA ARG A 11 -22.75 -54.46 -8.00
C ARG A 11 -21.79 -53.28 -7.96
N GLN A 12 -21.03 -53.12 -6.89
CA GLN A 12 -20.01 -52.06 -6.76
C GLN A 12 -18.92 -52.20 -7.83
N ALA A 13 -18.39 -53.41 -8.03
CA ALA A 13 -17.41 -53.70 -9.08
C ALA A 13 -17.94 -53.37 -10.47
N LYS A 14 -19.22 -53.67 -10.75
CA LYS A 14 -19.85 -53.29 -12.02
C LYS A 14 -19.96 -51.77 -12.17
N VAL A 15 -20.40 -51.06 -11.13
CA VAL A 15 -20.52 -49.59 -11.16
C VAL A 15 -19.14 -48.94 -11.36
N ALA A 16 -18.12 -49.37 -10.62
CA ALA A 16 -16.75 -48.88 -10.79
C ALA A 16 -16.20 -49.18 -12.19
N PHE A 17 -16.45 -50.40 -12.68
CA PHE A 17 -16.06 -50.81 -14.03
C PHE A 17 -16.71 -49.91 -15.09
N ASP A 18 -18.02 -49.68 -15.02
CA ASP A 18 -18.75 -48.86 -15.99
C ASP A 18 -18.38 -47.37 -15.91
N ALA A 19 -17.94 -46.88 -14.74
CA ALA A 19 -17.54 -45.49 -14.50
C ALA A 19 -16.10 -45.16 -14.95
N PHE A 20 -15.22 -46.17 -15.00
CA PHE A 20 -13.79 -46.00 -15.28
C PHE A 20 -13.52 -45.22 -16.57
N GLN A 21 -12.70 -44.18 -16.47
CA GLN A 21 -12.25 -43.40 -17.62
C GLN A 21 -10.78 -43.71 -17.96
N PRO A 22 -10.44 -43.97 -19.24
CA PRO A 22 -9.05 -44.21 -19.64
C PRO A 22 -8.07 -43.09 -19.28
N SER A 23 -8.53 -41.84 -19.13
CA SER A 23 -7.72 -40.70 -18.71
C SER A 23 -7.14 -40.84 -17.29
N GLU A 24 -7.78 -41.63 -16.42
CA GLU A 24 -7.29 -41.92 -15.06
C GLU A 24 -5.88 -42.56 -15.09
N ILE A 25 -5.56 -43.34 -16.14
CA ILE A 25 -4.23 -43.92 -16.33
C ILE A 25 -3.17 -42.84 -16.51
N ASP A 26 -3.48 -41.80 -17.29
CA ASP A 26 -2.51 -40.75 -17.58
C ASP A 26 -2.34 -39.82 -16.38
N THR A 27 -3.42 -39.54 -15.63
CA THR A 27 -3.34 -38.88 -14.31
C THR A 27 -2.45 -39.66 -13.35
N LEU A 28 -2.65 -40.97 -13.19
CA LEU A 28 -1.81 -41.81 -12.31
C LEU A 28 -0.33 -41.82 -12.73
N LYS A 29 -0.04 -41.87 -14.03
CA LYS A 29 1.35 -41.76 -14.51
C LYS A 29 1.97 -40.42 -14.15
N GLN A 30 1.22 -39.33 -14.31
CA GLN A 30 1.67 -37.99 -13.94
C GLN A 30 1.95 -37.91 -12.43
N SER A 31 1.05 -38.42 -11.59
CA SER A 31 1.26 -38.49 -10.13
C SER A 31 2.50 -39.31 -9.75
N ILE A 32 2.77 -40.42 -10.44
CA ILE A 32 4.01 -41.20 -10.24
C ILE A 32 5.26 -40.40 -10.61
N VAL A 33 5.21 -39.64 -11.72
CA VAL A 33 6.34 -38.77 -12.11
C VAL A 33 6.58 -37.70 -11.05
N GLN A 34 5.53 -37.01 -10.62
CA GLN A 34 5.60 -35.99 -9.59
C GLN A 34 6.12 -36.56 -8.25
N ALA A 35 5.65 -37.74 -7.83
CA ALA A 35 6.15 -38.41 -6.63
C ALA A 35 7.65 -38.71 -6.73
N LYS A 36 8.14 -39.13 -7.91
CA LYS A 36 9.59 -39.33 -8.12
C LYS A 36 10.37 -38.03 -8.06
N GLU A 37 9.83 -36.94 -8.60
CA GLU A 37 10.45 -35.61 -8.54
C GLU A 37 10.56 -35.13 -7.09
N VAL A 38 9.50 -35.27 -6.27
CA VAL A 38 9.51 -34.93 -4.84
C VAL A 38 10.55 -35.76 -4.07
N LEU A 39 10.66 -37.06 -4.37
CA LEU A 39 11.66 -37.94 -3.71
C LEU A 39 13.09 -37.68 -4.19
N ALA A 40 13.27 -37.09 -5.37
CA ALA A 40 14.55 -36.76 -5.96
C ALA A 40 15.00 -35.30 -5.68
N LEU A 41 14.25 -34.56 -4.85
CA LEU A 41 14.63 -33.20 -4.46
C LEU A 41 16.02 -33.18 -3.82
N GLU A 42 16.80 -32.16 -4.19
CA GLU A 42 18.07 -31.83 -3.55
C GLU A 42 17.99 -30.37 -3.06
N PRO A 43 17.88 -30.14 -1.73
CA PRO A 43 17.95 -31.12 -0.65
C PRO A 43 16.69 -31.99 -0.51
N PRO A 44 16.76 -33.13 0.24
CA PRO A 44 15.61 -34.01 0.43
C PRO A 44 14.43 -33.30 1.10
N LEU A 45 13.21 -33.81 0.86
CA LEU A 45 11.96 -33.27 1.42
C LEU A 45 12.04 -33.03 2.94
N GLU A 46 12.66 -33.93 3.70
CA GLU A 46 12.82 -33.78 5.15
C GLU A 46 13.60 -32.50 5.54
N THR A 47 14.64 -32.15 4.78
CA THR A 47 15.37 -30.89 4.98
C THR A 47 14.50 -29.68 4.69
N HIS A 48 13.64 -29.75 3.67
CA HIS A 48 12.66 -28.68 3.39
C HIS A 48 11.63 -28.55 4.51
N LEU A 49 11.15 -29.65 5.08
CA LEU A 49 10.22 -29.64 6.21
C LEU A 49 10.87 -29.03 7.46
N ASP A 50 12.11 -29.40 7.80
CA ASP A 50 12.85 -28.82 8.93
C ASP A 50 13.07 -27.31 8.76
N ARG A 51 13.41 -26.88 7.54
CA ARG A 51 13.50 -25.45 7.18
C ARG A 51 12.18 -24.73 7.42
N LEU A 52 11.07 -25.31 6.96
CA LEU A 52 9.73 -24.74 7.14
C LEU A 52 9.28 -24.74 8.61
N GLU A 53 9.67 -25.73 9.40
CA GLU A 53 9.38 -25.78 10.84
C GLU A 53 9.98 -24.56 11.56
N SER A 54 11.20 -24.18 11.19
CA SER A 54 11.85 -22.98 11.74
C SER A 54 11.30 -21.66 11.18
N TYR A 55 10.92 -21.63 9.90
CA TYR A 55 10.46 -20.44 9.19
C TYR A 55 9.02 -20.03 9.55
N LEU A 56 8.10 -21.00 9.61
CA LEU A 56 6.67 -20.71 9.76
C LEU A 56 6.32 -19.90 11.02
N PRO A 57 6.87 -20.20 12.22
CA PRO A 57 6.60 -19.38 13.40
C PRO A 57 7.01 -17.91 13.24
N VAL A 58 8.10 -17.65 12.51
CA VAL A 58 8.57 -16.28 12.23
C VAL A 58 7.63 -15.60 11.24
N ALA A 59 7.27 -16.29 10.16
CA ALA A 59 6.34 -15.80 9.13
C ALA A 59 4.92 -15.52 9.67
N GLU A 60 4.41 -16.37 10.56
CA GLU A 60 3.15 -16.13 11.28
C GLU A 60 3.28 -14.94 12.23
N GLY A 61 4.41 -14.88 12.95
CA GLY A 61 4.71 -13.80 13.86
C GLY A 61 4.70 -12.43 13.18
N ILE A 62 5.44 -12.29 12.07
CA ILE A 62 5.51 -11.03 11.33
C ILE A 62 4.16 -10.65 10.73
N THR A 63 3.39 -11.61 10.23
CA THR A 63 2.03 -11.36 9.69
C THR A 63 1.09 -10.82 10.78
N ALA A 64 1.15 -11.41 11.98
CA ALA A 64 0.37 -10.95 13.12
C ALA A 64 0.80 -9.55 13.60
N SER A 65 2.12 -9.30 13.69
CA SER A 65 2.65 -7.99 14.08
C SER A 65 2.35 -6.93 13.03
N HIS A 66 2.44 -7.26 11.73
CA HIS A 66 2.04 -6.39 10.62
C HIS A 66 0.57 -5.99 10.74
N THR A 67 -0.32 -6.95 11.00
CA THR A 67 -1.75 -6.68 11.17
C THR A 67 -1.99 -5.76 12.35
N ALA A 68 -1.41 -6.07 13.52
CA ALA A 68 -1.55 -5.24 14.72
C ALA A 68 -0.98 -3.83 14.54
N LEU A 69 0.17 -3.69 13.87
CA LEU A 69 0.80 -2.41 13.59
C LEU A 69 -0.04 -1.60 12.58
N SER A 70 -0.54 -2.26 11.53
CA SER A 70 -1.41 -1.64 10.53
C SER A 70 -2.74 -1.20 11.11
N GLU A 71 -3.33 -1.96 12.04
CA GLU A 71 -4.54 -1.54 12.76
C GLU A 71 -4.24 -0.39 13.74
N ALA A 72 -3.08 -0.41 14.41
CA ALA A 72 -2.69 0.65 15.32
C ALA A 72 -2.39 1.97 14.60
N ILE A 73 -1.80 1.91 13.41
CA ILE A 73 -1.47 3.08 12.58
C ILE A 73 -2.67 3.52 11.73
N GLY A 74 -3.28 2.59 11.00
CA GLY A 74 -4.35 2.83 10.02
C GLY A 74 -5.75 2.98 10.60
N GLY A 75 -5.97 2.64 11.87
CA GLY A 75 -7.22 2.93 12.57
C GLY A 75 -7.43 4.43 12.87
N GLU A 76 -8.32 4.73 13.82
CA GLU A 76 -8.62 6.07 14.39
C GLU A 76 -7.39 6.89 14.89
N ALA A 77 -6.17 6.40 14.73
CA ALA A 77 -4.95 7.16 15.03
C ALA A 77 -4.75 8.37 14.11
N LEU A 78 -5.23 8.32 12.86
CA LEU A 78 -5.03 9.37 11.86
C LEU A 78 -6.22 10.31 11.68
N THR A 79 -7.43 9.83 11.96
CA THR A 79 -8.65 10.65 11.89
C THR A 79 -8.96 11.39 13.20
N MET A 80 -8.19 11.14 14.26
CA MET A 80 -8.43 11.78 15.56
C MET A 80 -7.80 13.16 15.66
N THR A 81 -8.64 14.10 15.28
CA THR A 81 -8.71 15.50 15.69
C THR A 81 -8.32 15.73 17.16
N SER A 82 -7.33 16.59 17.33
CA SER A 82 -7.25 17.68 18.32
C SER A 82 -7.23 17.40 19.84
N ASP A 83 -7.09 16.17 20.35
CA ASP A 83 -7.12 15.98 21.82
C ASP A 83 -6.19 14.88 22.37
N LYS A 84 -5.15 14.49 21.62
CA LYS A 84 -4.41 13.25 21.91
C LYS A 84 -3.08 13.41 22.63
N ASP A 85 -2.96 12.57 23.66
CA ASP A 85 -1.71 12.22 24.33
C ASP A 85 -0.79 11.42 23.41
N TRP A 86 0.09 12.13 22.69
CA TRP A 86 1.12 11.56 21.82
C TRP A 86 1.99 10.52 22.52
N SER A 87 2.20 10.68 23.83
CA SER A 87 2.98 9.74 24.64
C SER A 87 2.25 8.40 24.80
N ALA A 88 0.92 8.42 24.95
CA ALA A 88 0.11 7.19 24.99
C ALA A 88 0.09 6.47 23.64
N LEU A 89 0.04 7.22 22.52
CA LEU A 89 0.13 6.63 21.18
C LEU A 89 1.51 6.02 20.92
N LEU A 90 2.60 6.74 21.26
CA LEU A 90 3.96 6.22 21.17
C LEU A 90 4.12 4.94 22.00
N ALA A 91 3.67 4.95 23.26
CA ALA A 91 3.71 3.77 24.14
C ALA A 91 2.95 2.56 23.59
N LYS A 92 1.92 2.79 22.76
CA LYS A 92 1.17 1.72 22.08
C LYS A 92 1.89 1.22 20.81
N VAL A 93 2.45 2.12 20.00
CA VAL A 93 3.02 1.80 18.68
C VAL A 93 4.44 1.22 18.80
N THR A 94 5.29 1.76 19.68
CA THR A 94 6.68 1.31 19.85
C THR A 94 6.82 -0.21 20.07
N PRO A 95 6.12 -0.85 21.04
CA PRO A 95 6.30 -2.29 21.25
C PRO A 95 5.78 -3.15 20.07
N LEU A 96 4.80 -2.64 19.31
CA LEU A 96 4.33 -3.32 18.10
C LEU A 96 5.37 -3.25 16.99
N TYR A 97 5.99 -2.08 16.81
CA TYR A 97 7.06 -1.88 15.85
C TYR A 97 8.31 -2.70 16.20
N GLU A 98 8.78 -2.67 17.45
CA GLU A 98 9.94 -3.46 17.89
C GLU A 98 9.72 -4.97 17.69
N ARG A 99 8.51 -5.46 17.97
CA ARG A 99 8.14 -6.85 17.71
C ARG A 99 8.14 -7.18 16.21
N PHE A 100 7.57 -6.29 15.39
CA PHE A 100 7.60 -6.46 13.94
C PHE A 100 9.03 -6.47 13.39
N HIS A 101 9.85 -5.49 13.79
CA HIS A 101 11.23 -5.32 13.36
C HIS A 101 12.09 -6.54 13.71
N SER A 102 12.03 -7.01 14.97
CA SER A 102 12.79 -8.20 15.39
C SER A 102 12.38 -9.47 14.63
N GLN A 103 11.09 -9.63 14.29
CA GLN A 103 10.63 -10.75 13.47
C GLN A 103 11.07 -10.60 12.01
N PHE A 104 11.11 -9.37 11.49
CA PHE A 104 11.60 -9.08 10.16
C PHE A 104 13.11 -9.36 10.03
N GLU A 105 13.92 -8.96 11.01
CA GLU A 105 15.34 -9.32 11.08
C GLU A 105 15.54 -10.84 11.17
N ALA A 106 14.75 -11.52 12.01
CA ALA A 106 14.77 -12.98 12.10
C ALA A 106 14.44 -13.62 10.74
N LEU A 107 13.48 -13.05 9.99
CA LEU A 107 13.12 -13.54 8.68
C LEU A 107 14.24 -13.35 7.65
N GLN A 108 14.91 -12.19 7.66
CA GLN A 108 16.07 -11.92 6.80
C GLN A 108 17.29 -12.79 7.16
N SER A 109 17.35 -13.31 8.39
CA SER A 109 18.46 -14.16 8.84
C SER A 109 18.44 -15.58 8.27
N PHE A 110 17.31 -16.04 7.70
CA PHE A 110 17.23 -17.36 7.08
C PHE A 110 18.09 -17.43 5.81
N LYS A 111 19.05 -18.36 5.80
CA LYS A 111 20.03 -18.52 4.72
C LYS A 111 19.62 -19.53 3.65
N PHE A 112 18.33 -19.88 3.57
CA PHE A 112 17.83 -20.86 2.61
C PHE A 112 16.78 -20.25 1.69
N ASP A 113 16.63 -20.83 0.50
CA ASP A 113 15.59 -20.42 -0.42
C ASP A 113 14.23 -20.91 0.08
N THR A 114 13.44 -19.97 0.59
CA THR A 114 12.09 -20.24 1.07
C THR A 114 11.17 -20.63 -0.08
N SER A 115 11.35 -20.05 -1.28
CA SER A 115 10.52 -20.34 -2.44
C SER A 115 10.69 -21.80 -2.89
N GLU A 116 11.92 -22.31 -2.88
CA GLU A 116 12.25 -23.71 -3.14
C GLU A 116 11.53 -24.64 -2.14
N SER A 117 11.61 -24.32 -0.85
CA SER A 117 11.02 -25.15 0.21
C SER A 117 9.48 -25.13 0.19
N LEU A 118 8.89 -23.98 -0.16
CA LEU A 118 7.45 -23.84 -0.35
C LEU A 118 6.96 -24.61 -1.59
N SER A 119 7.73 -24.61 -2.67
CA SER A 119 7.44 -25.38 -3.89
C SER A 119 7.52 -26.89 -3.62
N ALA A 120 8.53 -27.33 -2.88
CA ALA A 120 8.67 -28.71 -2.43
C ALA A 120 7.46 -29.17 -1.59
N LEU A 121 7.02 -28.34 -0.64
CA LEU A 121 5.84 -28.62 0.17
C LEU A 121 4.57 -28.72 -0.69
N GLY A 122 4.36 -27.78 -1.61
CA GLY A 122 3.19 -27.81 -2.50
C GLY A 122 3.15 -29.06 -3.36
N SER A 123 4.29 -29.46 -3.92
CA SER A 123 4.41 -30.69 -4.71
C SER A 123 4.14 -31.94 -3.88
N ALA A 124 4.62 -31.99 -2.63
CA ALA A 124 4.35 -33.09 -1.71
C ALA A 124 2.85 -33.16 -1.32
N ASP A 125 2.19 -32.02 -1.09
CA ASP A 125 0.76 -31.96 -0.77
C ASP A 125 -0.14 -32.39 -1.95
N GLU A 126 0.25 -32.05 -3.18
CA GLU A 126 -0.39 -32.53 -4.41
C GLU A 126 -0.25 -34.04 -4.57
N VAL A 127 0.94 -34.61 -4.30
CA VAL A 127 1.16 -36.06 -4.32
C VAL A 127 0.30 -36.77 -3.27
N LEU A 128 0.20 -36.24 -2.05
CA LEU A 128 -0.67 -36.81 -1.01
C LEU A 128 -2.15 -36.77 -1.44
N THR A 129 -2.58 -35.68 -2.05
CA THR A 129 -3.96 -35.56 -2.58
C THR A 129 -4.21 -36.57 -3.70
N ALA A 130 -3.25 -36.76 -4.60
CA ALA A 130 -3.35 -37.78 -5.64
C ALA A 130 -3.37 -39.22 -5.08
N VAL A 131 -2.71 -39.45 -3.94
CA VAL A 131 -2.74 -40.73 -3.22
C VAL A 131 -4.09 -40.95 -2.53
N ASP A 132 -4.65 -39.91 -1.91
CA ASP A 132 -5.99 -39.95 -1.31
C ASP A 132 -7.09 -40.25 -2.34
N ASP A 133 -6.94 -39.73 -3.56
CA ASP A 133 -7.85 -39.95 -4.69
C ASP A 133 -7.62 -41.29 -5.42
N ALA A 134 -6.49 -41.96 -5.17
CA ALA A 134 -6.10 -43.18 -5.89
C ALA A 134 -6.67 -44.45 -5.23
N ASP A 135 -7.80 -44.92 -5.76
CA ASP A 135 -8.42 -46.17 -5.31
C ASP A 135 -8.01 -47.39 -6.16
N ILE A 136 -7.86 -48.55 -5.49
CA ILE A 136 -7.81 -49.83 -6.20
C ILE A 136 -9.22 -50.16 -6.70
N LEU A 137 -9.38 -50.10 -8.02
CA LEU A 137 -10.66 -50.34 -8.68
C LEU A 137 -11.08 -51.81 -8.58
N LEU A 138 -12.31 -52.02 -8.10
CA LEU A 138 -12.93 -53.34 -8.07
C LEU A 138 -13.23 -53.81 -9.50
N MET A 139 -12.66 -54.96 -9.88
CA MET A 139 -12.85 -55.53 -11.21
C MET A 139 -13.83 -56.73 -11.19
N PRO A 140 -14.53 -57.02 -12.30
CA PRO A 140 -15.28 -58.26 -12.45
C PRO A 140 -14.40 -59.49 -12.20
N TYR A 141 -14.93 -60.55 -11.57
CA TYR A 141 -14.18 -61.78 -11.25
C TYR A 141 -13.63 -62.56 -12.46
N GLY A 142 -14.02 -62.20 -13.68
CA GLY A 142 -13.55 -62.86 -14.90
C GLY A 142 -13.93 -62.09 -16.16
N THR A 143 -13.29 -62.46 -17.27
CA THR A 143 -13.45 -61.79 -18.57
C THR A 143 -14.23 -62.63 -19.59
N SER A 144 -14.62 -63.87 -19.26
CA SER A 144 -15.27 -64.80 -20.19
C SER A 144 -16.51 -64.21 -20.84
N ASP A 145 -17.31 -63.49 -20.06
CA ASP A 145 -18.64 -63.00 -20.44
C ASP A 145 -18.62 -61.54 -20.90
N LEU A 146 -17.43 -60.92 -20.98
CA LEU A 146 -17.26 -59.53 -21.37
C LEU A 146 -17.17 -59.39 -22.91
N SER A 147 -17.77 -58.32 -23.44
CA SER A 147 -17.58 -57.89 -24.83
C SER A 147 -16.11 -57.56 -25.11
N LEU A 148 -15.69 -57.48 -26.37
CA LEU A 148 -14.31 -57.08 -26.70
C LEU A 148 -13.95 -55.68 -26.16
N ALA A 149 -14.89 -54.73 -26.23
CA ALA A 149 -14.71 -53.40 -25.65
C ALA A 149 -14.52 -53.46 -24.14
N HIS A 150 -15.36 -54.22 -23.43
CA HIS A 150 -15.22 -54.43 -21.99
C HIS A 150 -13.93 -55.20 -21.65
N LYS A 151 -13.47 -56.15 -22.46
CA LYS A 151 -12.17 -56.81 -22.25
C LYS A 151 -11.00 -55.83 -22.34
N ARG A 152 -11.06 -54.85 -23.27
CA ARG A 152 -10.07 -53.77 -23.37
C ARG A 152 -10.10 -52.89 -22.13
N GLN A 153 -11.29 -52.47 -21.70
CA GLN A 153 -11.49 -51.67 -20.49
C GLN A 153 -11.00 -52.40 -19.23
N TYR A 154 -11.28 -53.70 -19.13
CA TYR A 154 -10.76 -54.57 -18.07
C TYR A 154 -9.23 -54.55 -18.01
N ARG A 155 -8.55 -54.69 -19.15
CA ARG A 155 -7.07 -54.58 -19.21
C ARG A 155 -6.58 -53.18 -18.82
N GLN A 156 -7.29 -52.12 -19.18
CA GLN A 156 -6.95 -50.75 -18.78
C GLN A 156 -7.07 -50.57 -17.25
N MET A 157 -8.11 -51.10 -16.63
CA MET A 157 -8.26 -51.09 -15.17
C MET A 157 -7.18 -51.91 -14.46
N GLU A 158 -6.74 -53.05 -15.02
CA GLU A 158 -5.60 -53.80 -14.49
C GLU A 158 -4.31 -52.95 -14.50
N VAL A 159 -4.08 -52.20 -15.59
CA VAL A 159 -2.95 -51.27 -15.69
C VAL A 159 -3.07 -50.16 -14.65
N ALA A 160 -4.25 -49.54 -14.51
CA ALA A 160 -4.51 -48.51 -13.50
C ALA A 160 -4.24 -49.03 -12.08
N ASN A 161 -4.76 -50.21 -11.73
CA ASN A 161 -4.51 -50.86 -10.44
C ASN A 161 -3.01 -51.20 -10.22
N GLY A 162 -2.27 -51.48 -11.29
CA GLY A 162 -0.80 -51.63 -11.23
C GLY A 162 -0.09 -50.31 -10.91
N LEU A 163 -0.55 -49.22 -11.52
CA LEU A 163 -0.03 -47.87 -11.27
C LEU A 163 -0.35 -47.39 -9.86
N VAL A 164 -1.57 -47.59 -9.35
CA VAL A 164 -1.94 -47.27 -7.96
C VAL A 164 -1.01 -47.96 -6.96
N ARG A 165 -0.74 -49.25 -7.13
CA ARG A 165 0.22 -49.97 -6.27
C ARG A 165 1.63 -49.39 -6.37
N THR A 166 2.08 -49.08 -7.59
CA THR A 166 3.39 -48.47 -7.83
C THR A 166 3.49 -47.10 -7.15
N LEU A 167 2.42 -46.30 -7.20
CA LEU A 167 2.34 -45.01 -6.52
C LEU A 167 2.45 -45.20 -5.00
N LEU A 168 1.63 -46.09 -4.42
CA LEU A 168 1.63 -46.40 -2.98
C LEU A 168 2.99 -46.91 -2.48
N ASP A 169 3.66 -47.78 -3.25
CA ASP A 169 4.99 -48.29 -2.91
C ASP A 169 6.06 -47.18 -2.93
N LEU A 170 5.90 -46.20 -3.82
CA LEU A 170 6.83 -45.10 -3.99
C LEU A 170 6.69 -44.03 -2.91
N VAL A 171 5.45 -43.65 -2.56
CA VAL A 171 5.17 -42.49 -1.70
C VAL A 171 5.31 -42.77 -0.21
N GLY A 172 5.77 -43.96 0.21
CA GLY A 172 5.84 -44.34 1.63
C GLY A 172 6.51 -43.29 2.52
N ALA A 173 7.66 -42.76 2.09
CA ALA A 173 8.37 -41.71 2.83
C ALA A 173 7.63 -40.35 2.87
N ILE A 174 6.80 -40.04 1.87
CA ILE A 174 5.96 -38.83 1.84
C ILE A 174 4.76 -39.02 2.78
N VAL A 175 4.13 -40.19 2.74
CA VAL A 175 2.99 -40.57 3.61
C VAL A 175 3.41 -40.58 5.08
N ASP A 176 4.62 -41.05 5.40
CA ASP A 176 5.16 -41.00 6.77
C ASP A 176 5.24 -39.56 7.33
N ARG A 177 5.26 -38.54 6.46
CA ARG A 177 5.26 -37.11 6.81
C ARG A 177 3.95 -36.39 6.49
N GLU A 178 2.87 -37.11 6.17
CA GLU A 178 1.57 -36.54 5.76
C GLU A 178 1.08 -35.46 6.73
N ARG A 179 1.13 -35.75 8.04
CA ARG A 179 0.68 -34.83 9.09
C ARG A 179 1.41 -33.49 9.04
N ASP A 180 2.73 -33.52 8.86
CA ASP A 180 3.55 -32.31 8.84
C ASP A 180 3.28 -31.50 7.58
N ILE A 181 3.24 -32.17 6.42
CA ILE A 181 2.96 -31.57 5.11
C ILE A 181 1.61 -30.84 5.15
N ARG A 182 0.54 -31.54 5.53
CA ARG A 182 -0.82 -30.98 5.63
C ARG A 182 -0.89 -29.84 6.65
N SER A 183 -0.20 -29.97 7.79
CA SER A 183 -0.12 -28.92 8.82
C SER A 183 0.55 -27.66 8.30
N PHE A 184 1.71 -27.79 7.65
CA PHE A 184 2.44 -26.67 7.06
C PHE A 184 1.68 -26.02 5.91
N SER A 185 1.06 -26.80 5.02
CA SER A 185 0.23 -26.28 3.93
C SER A 185 -0.93 -25.44 4.47
N LYS A 186 -1.61 -25.90 5.52
CA LYS A 186 -2.69 -25.13 6.17
C LYS A 186 -2.20 -23.83 6.80
N ARG A 187 -1.06 -23.86 7.50
CA ARG A 187 -0.44 -22.65 8.09
C ARG A 187 -0.06 -21.64 7.01
N LEU A 188 0.51 -22.11 5.90
CA LEU A 188 0.86 -21.27 4.76
C LEU A 188 -0.35 -20.67 4.05
N GLN A 189 -1.45 -21.41 3.93
CA GLN A 189 -2.70 -20.85 3.41
C GLN A 189 -3.23 -19.70 4.29
N ALA A 190 -3.11 -19.82 5.62
CA ALA A 190 -3.49 -18.75 6.54
C ALA A 190 -2.60 -17.50 6.38
N ILE A 191 -1.30 -17.67 6.10
CA ILE A 191 -0.38 -16.57 5.78
C ILE A 191 -0.71 -15.95 4.41
N LYS A 192 -0.82 -16.78 3.35
CA LYS A 192 -1.07 -16.33 1.97
C LYS A 192 -2.41 -15.62 1.79
N ALA A 193 -3.45 -16.03 2.53
CA ALA A 193 -4.74 -15.34 2.52
C ALA A 193 -4.64 -13.85 2.93
N GLY A 194 -3.54 -13.44 3.58
CA GLY A 194 -3.24 -12.04 3.89
C GLY A 194 -2.05 -11.43 3.12
N ALA A 195 -1.29 -12.20 2.33
CA ALA A 195 0.08 -11.83 1.95
C ALA A 195 0.68 -12.72 0.84
N THR A 196 0.56 -12.36 -0.44
CA THR A 196 1.17 -13.15 -1.54
C THR A 196 2.37 -12.53 -2.26
N ASP A 197 2.84 -11.34 -1.86
CA ASP A 197 4.10 -10.77 -2.39
C ASP A 197 4.69 -9.72 -1.42
N GLN A 198 5.04 -10.16 -0.20
CA GLN A 198 5.21 -9.24 0.94
C GLN A 198 6.64 -8.86 1.32
N THR A 199 7.70 -9.38 0.69
CA THR A 199 9.06 -8.96 1.07
C THR A 199 9.23 -7.44 0.91
N ASP A 200 8.82 -6.89 -0.23
CA ASP A 200 8.81 -5.45 -0.49
C ASP A 200 7.84 -4.70 0.44
N GLN A 201 6.70 -5.31 0.79
CA GLN A 201 5.72 -4.70 1.68
C GLN A 201 6.25 -4.63 3.13
N TRP A 202 6.93 -5.66 3.60
CA TRP A 202 7.53 -5.71 4.93
C TRP A 202 8.70 -4.75 5.06
N GLU A 203 9.56 -4.63 4.03
CA GLU A 203 10.62 -3.62 4.00
C GLU A 203 10.05 -2.21 4.10
N ARG A 204 9.04 -1.90 3.28
CA ARG A 204 8.36 -0.59 3.33
C ARG A 204 7.71 -0.34 4.68
N LEU A 205 7.06 -1.35 5.27
CA LEU A 205 6.45 -1.22 6.58
C LEU A 205 7.50 -1.03 7.67
N CYS A 206 8.66 -1.69 7.55
CA CYS A 206 9.77 -1.53 8.47
C CYS A 206 10.28 -0.08 8.44
N SER A 207 10.63 0.43 7.26
CA SER A 207 11.10 1.81 7.11
C SER A 207 10.03 2.84 7.50
N GLY A 208 8.77 2.59 7.15
CA GLY A 208 7.64 3.45 7.53
C GLY A 208 7.35 3.43 9.03
N GLY A 209 7.47 2.27 9.67
CA GLY A 209 7.31 2.09 11.11
C GLY A 209 8.41 2.81 11.90
N GLU A 210 9.66 2.71 11.45
CA GLU A 210 10.79 3.45 12.02
C GLU A 210 10.54 4.96 12.00
N ALA A 211 10.24 5.50 10.81
CA ALA A 211 9.94 6.91 10.63
C ALA A 211 8.74 7.37 11.48
N THR A 212 7.72 6.53 11.61
CA THR A 212 6.54 6.81 12.45
C THR A 212 6.90 6.87 13.93
N VAL A 213 7.69 5.93 14.44
CA VAL A 213 8.13 5.91 15.84
C VAL A 213 9.05 7.10 16.14
N GLU A 214 9.99 7.42 15.25
CA GLU A 214 10.84 8.61 15.38
C GLU A 214 10.00 9.90 15.41
N TYR A 215 9.03 10.00 14.50
CA TYR A 215 8.13 11.15 14.43
C TYR A 215 7.28 11.30 15.70
N LEU A 216 6.67 10.21 16.19
CA LEU A 216 5.87 10.22 17.41
C LEU A 216 6.72 10.55 18.64
N THR A 217 7.98 10.12 18.66
CA THR A 217 8.93 10.47 19.72
C THR A 217 9.22 11.96 19.72
N ALA A 218 9.47 12.56 18.54
CA ALA A 218 9.69 14.00 18.41
C ALA A 218 8.43 14.80 18.81
N LEU A 219 7.24 14.36 18.39
CA LEU A 219 5.98 14.99 18.77
C LEU A 219 5.69 14.88 20.27
N SER A 220 5.92 13.72 20.88
CA SER A 220 5.73 13.53 22.33
C SER A 220 6.62 14.51 23.11
N ALA A 221 7.91 14.60 22.77
CA ALA A 221 8.84 15.55 23.39
C ALA A 221 8.45 17.02 23.16
N ALA A 222 8.04 17.37 21.94
CA ALA A 222 7.55 18.70 21.61
C ALA A 222 6.27 19.06 22.39
N SER A 223 5.34 18.12 22.54
CA SER A 223 4.09 18.32 23.29
C SER A 223 4.35 18.55 24.78
N GLU A 224 5.31 17.84 25.37
CA GLU A 224 5.69 18.02 26.77
C GLU A 224 6.35 19.39 26.98
N THR A 225 7.23 19.79 26.06
CA THR A 225 7.87 21.12 26.07
C THR A 225 6.80 22.23 25.97
N ALA A 226 5.84 22.08 25.06
CA ALA A 226 4.74 23.01 24.89
C ALA A 226 3.86 23.12 26.14
N ARG A 227 3.53 21.99 26.80
CA ARG A 227 2.78 21.99 28.07
C ARG A 227 3.53 22.69 29.19
N GLN A 228 4.86 22.51 29.28
CA GLN A 228 5.68 23.21 30.27
C GLN A 228 5.71 24.73 30.03
N LEU A 229 5.84 25.15 28.77
CA LEU A 229 5.77 26.56 28.39
C LEU A 229 4.38 27.17 28.65
N LEU A 230 3.29 26.46 28.33
CA LEU A 230 1.92 26.89 28.63
C LEU A 230 1.68 27.03 30.14
N LYS A 231 2.22 26.10 30.95
CA LYS A 231 2.17 26.23 32.41
C LYS A 231 2.91 27.47 32.90
N GLY A 232 4.05 27.79 32.27
CA GLY A 232 4.77 29.05 32.50
C GLY A 232 3.93 30.28 32.13
N LEU A 233 3.30 30.27 30.94
CA LEU A 233 2.43 31.35 30.46
C LEU A 233 1.27 31.61 31.42
N ASN A 234 0.57 30.55 31.85
CA ASN A 234 -0.54 30.62 32.82
C ASN A 234 -0.09 31.07 34.22
N GLY A 235 1.19 30.89 34.56
CA GLY A 235 1.78 31.40 35.80
C GLY A 235 2.00 32.92 35.80
N HIS A 236 2.06 33.55 34.62
CA HIS A 236 2.20 34.99 34.49
C HIS A 236 0.81 35.63 34.30
N ARG A 237 0.43 36.52 35.22
CA ARG A 237 -0.80 37.32 35.05
C ARG A 237 -0.69 38.10 33.74
N GLN A 238 -1.72 38.02 32.90
CA GLN A 238 -1.78 38.80 31.66
C GLN A 238 -1.74 40.29 32.02
N VAL A 239 -0.62 40.95 31.72
CA VAL A 239 -0.42 42.39 31.85
C VAL A 239 -0.53 42.97 30.45
N THR A 240 -1.40 43.95 30.26
CA THR A 240 -1.52 44.67 28.99
C THR A 240 -0.58 45.88 28.97
N ALA A 241 -0.28 46.40 27.77
CA ALA A 241 0.45 47.66 27.66
C ALA A 241 -0.32 48.82 28.31
N GLU A 242 -1.65 48.78 28.26
CA GLU A 242 -2.56 49.74 28.89
C GLU A 242 -2.42 49.75 30.43
N ASP A 243 -2.32 48.58 31.07
CA ASP A 243 -2.06 48.47 32.52
C ASP A 243 -0.75 49.16 32.96
N ILE A 244 0.25 49.21 32.08
CA ILE A 244 1.54 49.85 32.35
C ILE A 244 1.43 51.36 32.09
N GLU A 245 0.77 51.74 31.00
CA GLU A 245 0.52 53.14 30.63
C GLU A 245 -0.28 53.86 31.72
N ASP A 246 -1.31 53.22 32.29
CA ASP A 246 -2.11 53.76 33.39
C ASP A 246 -1.26 54.06 34.63
N LEU A 247 -0.37 53.13 35.02
CA LEU A 247 0.55 53.36 36.14
C LEU A 247 1.62 54.42 35.84
N GLU A 248 2.10 54.49 34.59
CA GLU A 248 3.03 55.53 34.16
C GLU A 248 2.37 56.92 34.24
N ASN A 249 1.09 57.02 33.85
CA ASN A 249 0.28 58.22 34.01
C ASN A 249 0.11 58.60 35.48
N ASP A 250 -0.21 57.64 36.37
CA ASP A 250 -0.32 57.89 37.81
C ASP A 250 1.00 58.35 38.44
N ARG A 251 2.12 57.72 38.05
CA ARG A 251 3.48 58.14 38.45
C ARG A 251 3.76 59.58 38.03
N ASP A 252 3.34 59.97 36.83
CA ASP A 252 3.57 61.31 36.29
C ASP A 252 2.69 62.35 37.00
N ILE A 253 1.45 62.01 37.31
CA ILE A 253 0.55 62.83 38.15
C ILE A 253 1.16 63.04 39.54
N LEU A 254 1.67 61.99 40.19
CA LEU A 254 2.35 62.11 41.49
C LEU A 254 3.61 62.99 41.39
N SER A 255 4.37 62.86 40.31
CA SER A 255 5.56 63.69 40.04
C SER A 255 5.21 65.17 39.92
N LEU A 256 4.08 65.51 39.31
CA LEU A 256 3.54 66.87 39.25
C LEU A 256 3.07 67.36 40.63
N ARG A 257 2.38 66.50 41.41
CA ARG A 257 1.93 66.84 42.77
C ARG A 257 3.09 67.14 43.71
N ILE A 258 4.15 66.32 43.71
CA ILE A 258 5.36 66.50 44.54
C ILE A 258 6.03 67.86 44.28
N LYS A 259 6.01 68.33 43.02
CA LYS A 259 6.56 69.64 42.62
C LYS A 259 5.74 70.84 43.12
N SER A 260 4.54 70.64 43.64
CA SER A 260 3.69 71.71 44.17
C SER A 260 4.34 72.42 45.37
N ARG A 261 4.32 73.75 45.36
CA ARG A 261 4.88 74.59 46.43
C ARG A 261 4.06 74.56 47.72
N LYS A 262 2.82 74.04 47.70
CA LYS A 262 1.86 74.12 48.82
C LYS A 262 1.86 72.90 49.75
N LEU A 263 2.70 71.90 49.52
CA LEU A 263 2.75 70.66 50.31
C LEU A 263 3.72 70.78 51.50
N SER A 264 3.33 70.22 52.65
CA SER A 264 4.23 70.03 53.80
C SER A 264 5.35 69.03 53.47
N ALA A 265 6.42 69.04 54.27
CA ALA A 265 7.53 68.10 54.11
C ALA A 265 7.05 66.63 54.21
N ASP A 266 6.19 66.34 55.19
CA ASP A 266 5.64 65.00 55.40
C ASP A 266 4.77 64.54 54.23
N ALA A 267 3.94 65.44 53.68
CA ALA A 267 3.13 65.13 52.51
C ALA A 267 3.98 64.85 51.26
N LYS A 268 5.09 65.59 51.08
CA LYS A 268 6.05 65.32 50.00
C LYS A 268 6.73 63.98 50.19
N GLN A 269 7.09 63.62 51.43
CA GLN A 269 7.70 62.33 51.73
C GLN A 269 6.74 61.18 51.44
N ALA A 270 5.48 61.28 51.87
CA ALA A 270 4.45 60.28 51.61
C ALA A 270 4.21 60.07 50.11
N LEU A 271 4.05 61.15 49.33
CA LEU A 271 3.89 61.05 47.87
C LEU A 271 5.14 60.50 47.18
N THR A 272 6.33 60.76 47.73
CA THR A 272 7.59 60.18 47.20
C THR A 272 7.65 58.67 47.43
N GLN A 273 7.16 58.19 48.58
CA GLN A 273 7.05 56.76 48.87
C GLN A 273 6.03 56.08 47.95
N GLU A 274 4.85 56.66 47.77
CA GLU A 274 3.80 56.18 46.86
C GLU A 274 4.31 56.09 45.42
N ARG A 275 4.99 57.14 44.93
CA ARG A 275 5.62 57.12 43.60
C ARG A 275 6.67 56.00 43.47
N ALA A 276 7.46 55.75 44.49
CA ALA A 276 8.45 54.68 44.49
C ALA A 276 7.83 53.27 44.56
N GLU A 277 6.60 53.15 45.06
CA GLU A 277 5.80 51.93 45.01
C GLU A 277 5.23 51.71 43.60
N ILE A 278 4.63 52.74 42.99
CA ILE A 278 4.16 52.68 41.60
C ILE A 278 5.31 52.34 40.64
N GLU A 279 6.50 52.94 40.81
CA GLU A 279 7.66 52.62 39.97
C GLU A 279 8.09 51.15 40.10
N ARG A 280 8.05 50.58 41.31
CA ARG A 280 8.32 49.15 41.53
C ARG A 280 7.25 48.27 40.88
N GLU A 281 5.99 48.68 40.93
CA GLU A 281 4.89 47.97 40.27
C GLU A 281 5.03 48.02 38.75
N ILE A 282 5.34 49.18 38.15
CA ILE A 282 5.65 49.34 36.72
C ILE A 282 6.77 48.38 36.31
N GLN A 283 7.88 48.36 37.05
CA GLN A 283 9.01 47.50 36.73
C GLN A 283 8.65 46.01 36.82
N THR A 284 7.83 45.63 37.80
CA THR A 284 7.30 44.27 37.93
C THR A 284 6.39 43.91 36.76
N LYS A 285 5.46 44.79 36.37
CA LYS A 285 4.56 44.61 35.23
C LYS A 285 5.30 44.55 33.89
N LYS A 286 6.32 45.40 33.68
CA LYS A 286 7.20 45.35 32.49
C LYS A 286 7.97 44.03 32.39
N THR A 287 8.45 43.53 33.53
CA THR A 287 9.15 42.23 33.60
C THR A 287 8.18 41.10 33.25
N ASN A 288 6.97 41.11 33.83
CA ASN A 288 5.92 40.14 33.51
C ASN A 288 5.48 40.19 32.03
N LEU A 289 5.31 41.38 31.45
CA LEU A 289 4.98 41.55 30.03
C LEU A 289 6.09 41.00 29.14
N SER A 290 7.36 41.29 29.45
CA SER A 290 8.52 40.79 28.71
C SER A 290 8.63 39.26 28.78
N SER A 291 8.44 38.68 29.98
CA SER A 291 8.41 37.23 30.16
C SER A 291 7.24 36.57 29.41
N HIS A 292 6.05 37.16 29.48
CA HIS A 292 4.88 36.67 28.75
C HIS A 292 5.11 36.71 27.23
N SER A 293 5.68 37.80 26.70
CA SER A 293 6.03 37.91 25.28
C SER A 293 7.07 36.87 24.87
N ALA A 294 8.11 36.66 25.67
CA ALA A 294 9.15 35.67 25.38
C ALA A 294 8.61 34.23 25.36
N VAL A 295 7.74 33.88 26.31
CA VAL A 295 7.08 32.56 26.33
C VAL A 295 6.11 32.41 25.16
N THR A 296 5.37 33.46 24.82
CA THR A 296 4.48 33.48 23.65
C THR A 296 5.25 33.23 22.35
N GLU A 297 6.42 33.86 22.19
CA GLU A 297 7.31 33.66 21.05
C GLU A 297 7.85 32.22 20.99
N GLN A 298 8.26 31.66 22.14
CA GLN A 298 8.70 30.27 22.24
C GLN A 298 7.58 29.26 21.96
N LEU A 299 6.31 29.62 22.17
CA LEU A 299 5.15 28.79 21.88
C LEU A 299 4.75 28.80 20.39
N GLN A 300 5.23 29.75 19.58
CA GLN A 300 4.87 29.87 18.15
C GLN A 300 5.16 28.61 17.31
N PRO A 301 6.31 27.92 17.45
CA PRO A 301 6.58 26.68 16.70
C PRO A 301 5.62 25.54 17.04
N TYR A 302 4.92 25.64 18.18
CA TYR A 302 4.08 24.59 18.74
C TYR A 302 2.57 24.82 18.48
N LEU A 303 2.21 25.75 17.60
CA LEU A 303 0.81 26.02 17.18
C LEU A 303 0.11 24.85 16.48
N LEU A 304 0.82 23.76 16.21
CA LEU A 304 0.25 22.49 15.76
C LEU A 304 -0.48 21.75 16.89
N PHE A 305 -0.22 22.11 18.15
CA PHE A 305 -0.90 21.55 19.31
C PHE A 305 -2.13 22.40 19.68
N PRO A 306 -3.32 21.79 19.78
CA PRO A 306 -4.58 22.47 20.11
C PRO A 306 -4.52 23.29 21.40
N GLU A 307 -3.88 22.76 22.45
CA GLU A 307 -3.77 23.43 23.73
C GLU A 307 -2.91 24.71 23.65
N VAL A 308 -1.93 24.71 22.74
CA VAL A 308 -1.09 25.89 22.46
C VAL A 308 -1.88 26.93 21.66
N ALA A 309 -2.57 26.50 20.61
CA ALA A 309 -3.41 27.38 19.80
C ALA A 309 -4.51 28.04 20.64
N GLU A 310 -5.19 27.26 21.49
CA GLU A 310 -6.17 27.77 22.45
C GLU A 310 -5.53 28.72 23.47
N GLY A 311 -4.41 28.33 24.08
CA GLY A 311 -3.69 29.14 25.06
C GLY A 311 -3.21 30.50 24.50
N LEU A 312 -2.85 30.54 23.22
CA LEU A 312 -2.45 31.76 22.52
C LEU A 312 -3.60 32.52 21.86
N LYS A 313 -4.81 31.95 21.84
CA LYS A 313 -5.98 32.46 21.09
C LYS A 313 -5.67 32.66 19.60
N GLN A 314 -4.89 31.76 19.03
CA GLN A 314 -4.52 31.76 17.61
C GLN A 314 -5.19 30.57 16.91
N PRO A 315 -5.49 30.66 15.60
CA PRO A 315 -5.99 29.50 14.88
C PRO A 315 -4.95 28.39 14.93
N LEU A 316 -5.43 27.13 15.02
CA LEU A 316 -4.56 25.97 14.90
C LEU A 316 -3.80 26.09 13.58
N LYS A 317 -2.47 26.03 13.64
CA LYS A 317 -1.67 26.04 12.43
C LYS A 317 -1.85 24.69 11.77
N GLU A 318 -2.78 24.62 10.81
CA GLU A 318 -2.92 23.45 9.97
C GLU A 318 -1.57 23.15 9.36
N ARG A 319 -1.14 21.90 9.50
CA ARG A 319 0.14 21.46 8.97
C ARG A 319 0.00 21.48 7.45
N VAL A 320 0.44 22.58 6.83
CA VAL A 320 0.73 22.59 5.41
C VAL A 320 1.88 21.60 5.24
N MET A 321 1.54 20.36 4.90
CA MET A 321 2.53 19.45 4.36
C MET A 321 2.91 20.03 3.00
N GLU A 322 3.88 20.96 3.00
CA GLU A 322 4.53 21.35 1.77
C GLU A 322 5.00 20.06 1.10
N LYS A 323 4.43 19.79 -0.08
CA LYS A 323 4.78 18.67 -0.95
C LYS A 323 6.21 18.90 -1.44
N GLU A 324 7.20 18.68 -0.58
CA GLU A 324 8.58 18.62 -1.03
C GLU A 324 8.74 17.35 -1.86
N GLN A 325 9.19 17.56 -3.10
CA GLN A 325 9.32 16.58 -4.17
C GLN A 325 10.21 15.41 -3.74
N GLN A 326 9.60 14.33 -3.26
CA GLN A 326 10.19 13.00 -3.26
C GLN A 326 9.08 11.95 -3.38
N HIS A 327 9.30 11.03 -4.32
CA HIS A 327 8.34 10.11 -4.93
C HIS A 327 7.37 9.39 -3.97
N PRO A 328 6.13 9.08 -4.42
CA PRO A 328 5.09 8.55 -3.56
C PRO A 328 5.28 7.06 -3.28
N CYS A 329 5.46 6.72 -2.00
CA CYS A 329 5.15 5.40 -1.47
C CYS A 329 3.63 5.31 -1.29
N ASP A 330 3.01 4.46 -2.10
CA ASP A 330 1.56 4.19 -2.08
C ASP A 330 1.21 3.43 -0.79
N TRP A 331 0.83 4.17 0.24
CA TRP A 331 0.03 3.61 1.32
C TRP A 331 -1.40 3.54 0.81
N GLY A 332 -2.07 2.40 1.01
CA GLY A 332 -3.50 2.28 0.73
C GLY A 332 -4.36 3.35 1.39
N HIS A 333 -3.84 4.13 2.34
CA HIS A 333 -4.28 5.48 2.70
C HIS A 333 -3.04 6.32 3.05
N GLY A 334 -2.77 7.37 2.27
CA GLY A 334 -1.50 8.12 2.27
C GLY A 334 -1.08 8.68 3.63
N ILE A 335 0.09 8.28 4.14
CA ILE A 335 0.90 9.05 5.09
C ILE A 335 2.39 8.81 4.84
N ILE A 336 3.13 9.89 4.57
CA ILE A 336 4.58 9.97 4.77
C ILE A 336 4.79 11.00 5.87
N LEU A 337 5.35 10.58 7.02
CA LEU A 337 5.78 11.48 8.10
C LEU A 337 7.30 11.54 8.08
N THR A 338 7.87 12.55 7.44
CA THR A 338 9.30 12.85 7.56
C THR A 338 9.54 13.76 8.76
N ALA A 339 10.42 13.32 9.65
CA ALA A 339 10.83 14.02 10.88
C ALA A 339 11.89 15.11 10.62
N GLN A 340 11.74 15.91 9.55
CA GLN A 340 12.79 16.86 9.13
C GLN A 340 12.50 18.34 9.44
N GLY A 341 11.40 18.63 10.14
CA GLY A 341 11.02 20.02 10.49
C GLY A 341 11.48 20.53 11.86
N LEU A 342 12.21 19.75 12.67
CA LEU A 342 12.52 20.11 14.07
C LEU A 342 14.03 20.20 14.40
N LYS A 343 14.92 20.20 13.40
CA LYS A 343 16.34 20.55 13.60
C LYS A 343 16.63 21.91 12.97
N GLU A 344 16.96 22.88 13.83
CA GLU A 344 17.22 24.28 13.50
C GLU A 344 18.37 24.49 12.50
N GLY A 345 18.33 25.62 11.77
CA GLY A 345 19.53 26.40 11.48
C GLY A 345 19.75 26.86 10.04
N ARG A 346 19.34 28.11 9.75
CA ARG A 346 19.85 29.03 8.71
C ARG A 346 20.51 28.42 7.46
N CYS A 347 19.87 28.63 6.30
CA CYS A 347 20.59 28.91 5.06
C CYS A 347 19.88 30.04 4.31
N SER A 348 20.52 31.21 4.27
CA SER A 348 20.18 32.28 3.35
C SER A 348 20.67 31.89 1.95
N TYR A 349 19.79 31.92 0.94
CA TYR A 349 20.21 32.12 -0.44
C TYR A 349 19.56 33.38 -0.99
N SER A 350 20.44 34.24 -1.48
CA SER A 350 20.20 35.59 -1.93
C SER A 350 19.28 35.64 -3.13
N ALA A 351 18.35 36.59 -3.09
CA ALA A 351 17.54 37.00 -4.22
C ALA A 351 18.40 37.37 -5.44
N LEU A 352 18.00 36.87 -6.61
CA LEU A 352 18.18 37.57 -7.88
C LEU A 352 16.77 37.88 -8.40
N SER A 353 16.46 39.17 -8.48
CA SER A 353 15.21 39.70 -8.99
C SER A 353 15.04 39.40 -10.49
N PRO A 354 13.82 39.15 -10.98
CA PRO A 354 13.55 38.81 -12.38
C PRO A 354 13.48 40.07 -13.25
N SER A 355 13.96 39.98 -14.49
CA SER A 355 13.69 40.97 -15.53
C SER A 355 12.24 40.81 -16.01
N GLU A 356 11.47 41.90 -15.88
CA GLU A 356 10.12 42.07 -16.40
C GLU A 356 10.10 41.93 -17.94
N ASP A 357 9.40 40.91 -18.44
CA ASP A 357 8.61 40.92 -19.69
C ASP A 357 8.32 39.47 -20.14
N THR A 358 7.43 38.78 -19.43
CA THR A 358 6.83 37.56 -19.97
C THR A 358 5.35 37.57 -19.63
N PRO A 359 4.43 37.51 -20.62
CA PRO A 359 3.02 37.44 -20.33
C PRO A 359 2.74 36.13 -19.55
N PRO A 360 1.79 36.14 -18.60
CA PRO A 360 1.53 34.97 -17.79
C PRO A 360 1.07 33.82 -18.68
N VAL A 361 1.83 32.73 -18.68
CA VAL A 361 1.41 31.44 -19.23
C VAL A 361 0.20 30.99 -18.42
N PRO A 362 -0.95 30.64 -19.04
CA PRO A 362 -2.05 30.05 -18.29
C PRO A 362 -1.62 28.67 -17.83
N THR A 363 -1.37 28.51 -16.53
CA THR A 363 -1.27 27.18 -15.92
C THR A 363 -2.66 26.55 -15.93
N CYS A 364 -2.89 25.61 -16.85
CA CYS A 364 -4.07 24.74 -16.79
C CYS A 364 -4.02 23.91 -15.50
N GLU A 365 -5.07 23.98 -14.69
CA GLU A 365 -5.28 23.13 -13.51
C GLU A 365 -5.42 21.66 -13.97
N TRP A 366 -4.37 20.87 -13.75
CA TRP A 366 -4.25 19.47 -14.17
C TRP A 366 -4.86 18.46 -13.17
N GLU A 367 -5.59 18.94 -12.16
CA GLU A 367 -6.30 18.10 -11.18
C GLU A 367 -7.51 17.32 -11.76
N GLN A 368 -7.79 17.42 -13.06
CA GLN A 368 -9.02 16.92 -13.69
C GLN A 368 -8.87 15.71 -14.64
N PHE A 369 -7.68 15.13 -14.79
CA PHE A 369 -7.50 13.99 -15.70
C PHE A 369 -7.91 12.66 -15.04
N THR A 370 -9.01 12.10 -15.52
CA THR A 370 -9.60 10.84 -15.04
C THR A 370 -10.15 10.03 -16.22
N PHE A 371 -10.62 8.81 -15.96
CA PHE A 371 -11.45 8.08 -16.90
C PHE A 371 -12.82 8.74 -17.05
N ASP A 372 -13.32 8.80 -18.27
CA ASP A 372 -14.61 9.43 -18.57
C ASP A 372 -15.75 8.44 -18.31
N LYS A 373 -16.43 8.63 -17.18
CA LYS A 373 -17.60 7.83 -16.76
C LYS A 373 -18.74 7.80 -17.78
N ASN A 374 -18.83 8.80 -18.68
CA ASN A 374 -19.87 8.84 -19.71
C ASN A 374 -19.47 8.08 -20.97
N HIS A 375 -18.19 7.73 -21.12
CA HIS A 375 -17.62 7.06 -22.28
C HIS A 375 -16.83 5.82 -21.85
N GLN A 376 -17.53 4.91 -21.15
CA GLN A 376 -17.01 3.61 -20.73
C GLN A 376 -17.92 2.47 -21.21
N GLY A 377 -17.32 1.31 -21.48
CA GLY A 377 -18.06 0.08 -21.74
C GLY A 377 -18.89 -0.33 -20.52
N SER A 378 -20.03 -0.98 -20.74
CA SER A 378 -20.95 -1.36 -19.66
C SER A 378 -20.37 -2.36 -18.63
N GLN A 379 -19.21 -2.95 -18.92
CA GLN A 379 -18.51 -3.88 -18.04
C GLN A 379 -17.33 -3.23 -17.29
N VAL A 380 -17.10 -1.93 -17.49
CA VAL A 380 -16.08 -1.16 -16.77
C VAL A 380 -16.72 -0.55 -15.52
N THR A 381 -16.05 -0.70 -14.39
CA THR A 381 -16.34 0.03 -13.15
C THR A 381 -15.20 0.98 -12.87
N LEU A 382 -15.52 2.25 -12.58
CA LEU A 382 -14.53 3.24 -12.17
C LEU A 382 -14.50 3.40 -10.66
N SER A 383 -13.31 3.61 -10.10
CA SER A 383 -13.08 3.80 -8.67
C SER A 383 -11.96 4.82 -8.42
N CYS A 384 -11.71 5.15 -7.15
CA CYS A 384 -10.67 6.07 -6.72
C CYS A 384 -10.76 7.46 -7.39
N GLY A 385 -11.96 8.03 -7.44
CA GLY A 385 -12.20 9.32 -8.10
C GLY A 385 -12.00 9.21 -9.62
N ASP A 386 -12.48 8.12 -10.22
CA ASP A 386 -12.39 7.81 -11.65
C ASP A 386 -10.96 7.65 -12.18
N LYS A 387 -9.97 7.35 -11.32
CA LYS A 387 -8.57 7.13 -11.70
C LYS A 387 -8.20 5.66 -11.89
N THR A 388 -9.08 4.76 -11.48
CA THR A 388 -8.93 3.31 -11.64
C THR A 388 -10.11 2.76 -12.42
N ALA A 389 -9.84 1.93 -13.43
CA ALA A 389 -10.83 1.26 -14.25
C ALA A 389 -10.67 -0.26 -14.13
N THR A 390 -11.73 -0.93 -13.69
CA THR A 390 -11.75 -2.38 -13.48
C THR A 390 -12.77 -3.02 -14.42
N GLY A 391 -12.34 -3.99 -15.21
CA GLY A 391 -13.21 -4.82 -16.04
C GLY A 391 -13.87 -5.94 -15.24
N ARG A 392 -15.09 -6.31 -15.61
CA ARG A 392 -15.83 -7.39 -14.94
C ARG A 392 -15.14 -8.75 -15.14
N LYS A 393 -14.72 -9.39 -14.03
CA LYS A 393 -14.10 -10.72 -14.01
C LYS A 393 -15.04 -11.80 -14.59
N GLY A 394 -14.51 -12.69 -15.44
CA GLY A 394 -15.23 -13.82 -16.04
C GLY A 394 -16.15 -13.47 -17.21
N SER A 395 -16.12 -12.23 -17.71
CA SER A 395 -16.83 -11.85 -18.92
C SER A 395 -15.94 -12.02 -20.16
N ASN A 396 -16.41 -12.73 -21.19
CA ASN A 396 -15.75 -12.77 -22.50
C ASN A 396 -16.05 -11.51 -23.34
N VAL A 397 -16.33 -10.39 -22.67
CA VAL A 397 -16.85 -9.18 -23.30
C VAL A 397 -15.75 -8.13 -23.26
N GLU A 398 -15.28 -7.74 -24.43
CA GLU A 398 -14.34 -6.63 -24.60
C GLU A 398 -14.94 -5.35 -24.03
N ALA A 399 -14.20 -4.68 -23.16
CA ALA A 399 -14.61 -3.41 -22.55
C ALA A 399 -13.57 -2.34 -22.84
N GLN A 400 -14.01 -1.12 -23.13
CA GLN A 400 -13.13 0.00 -23.44
C GLN A 400 -13.47 1.21 -22.57
N VAL A 401 -12.49 2.04 -22.30
CA VAL A 401 -12.67 3.32 -21.60
C VAL A 401 -11.69 4.36 -22.14
N ILE A 402 -12.08 5.63 -22.11
CA ILE A 402 -11.26 6.75 -22.57
C ILE A 402 -11.07 7.79 -21.46
N GLY A 403 -10.02 8.60 -21.54
CA GLY A 403 -9.75 9.70 -20.60
C GLY A 403 -10.63 10.92 -20.85
N THR A 404 -10.91 11.71 -19.81
CA THR A 404 -11.75 12.93 -19.87
C THR A 404 -11.20 14.02 -20.79
N ALA A 405 -9.88 14.11 -20.90
CA ALA A 405 -9.23 15.16 -21.66
C ALA A 405 -8.93 14.79 -23.11
N THR A 406 -9.00 15.83 -23.95
CA THR A 406 -8.58 15.78 -25.36
C THR A 406 -7.33 16.63 -25.52
N PHE A 407 -6.28 16.03 -26.07
CA PHE A 407 -5.00 16.67 -26.34
C PHE A 407 -4.91 17.10 -27.80
N THR A 408 -4.49 18.35 -28.03
CA THR A 408 -4.37 18.94 -29.37
C THR A 408 -3.02 19.62 -29.63
N ALA A 409 -2.19 19.82 -28.59
CA ALA A 409 -0.88 20.46 -28.68
C ALA A 409 -0.05 20.14 -27.41
N GLY A 410 1.27 20.31 -27.46
CA GLY A 410 2.19 20.14 -26.33
C GLY A 410 2.63 18.69 -26.05
N VAL A 411 3.45 18.52 -25.02
CA VAL A 411 3.96 17.22 -24.55
C VAL A 411 3.26 16.83 -23.24
N HIS A 412 2.71 15.63 -23.18
CA HIS A 412 1.91 15.11 -22.07
C HIS A 412 2.44 13.75 -21.65
N LYS A 413 2.41 13.49 -20.34
CA LYS A 413 2.89 12.22 -19.78
C LYS A 413 1.90 11.63 -18.78
N TRP A 414 1.79 10.31 -18.81
CA TRP A 414 1.07 9.57 -17.78
C TRP A 414 1.64 8.18 -17.61
N ILE A 415 1.53 7.65 -16.41
CA ILE A 415 1.83 6.27 -16.08
C ILE A 415 0.54 5.46 -16.10
N VAL A 416 0.64 4.31 -16.75
CA VAL A 416 -0.35 3.23 -16.69
C VAL A 416 0.21 2.13 -15.80
N VAL A 417 -0.54 1.77 -14.76
CA VAL A 417 -0.26 0.62 -13.90
C VAL A 417 -1.34 -0.43 -14.12
N LEU A 418 -0.93 -1.66 -14.42
CA LEU A 418 -1.83 -2.80 -14.50
C LEU A 418 -1.68 -3.64 -13.22
N ASP A 419 -2.79 -3.96 -12.59
CA ASP A 419 -2.82 -4.89 -11.45
C ASP A 419 -3.07 -6.31 -12.02
N ASP A 420 -2.02 -7.12 -12.17
CA ASP A 420 -2.15 -8.48 -12.74
C ASP A 420 -2.89 -9.37 -11.76
N ARG A 421 -3.97 -9.99 -12.20
CA ARG A 421 -4.46 -11.20 -11.51
C ARG A 421 -4.66 -12.39 -12.44
N ASP A 422 -4.41 -12.25 -13.75
CA ASP A 422 -4.63 -13.32 -14.73
C ASP A 422 -3.78 -13.10 -16.01
N ASN A 423 -2.66 -13.82 -16.10
CA ASN A 423 -1.63 -13.77 -17.17
C ASN A 423 -2.12 -14.18 -18.59
N GLY A 424 -3.41 -14.42 -18.80
CA GLY A 424 -3.96 -15.04 -20.02
C GLY A 424 -4.80 -14.14 -20.93
N ALA A 425 -5.08 -12.89 -20.54
CA ALA A 425 -5.99 -12.01 -21.25
C ALA A 425 -5.28 -11.01 -22.18
N ALA A 426 -5.85 -10.72 -23.34
CA ALA A 426 -5.39 -9.63 -24.21
C ALA A 426 -5.87 -8.28 -23.67
N TYR A 427 -4.98 -7.28 -23.64
CA TYR A 427 -5.30 -5.92 -23.23
C TYR A 427 -4.40 -4.91 -23.93
N GLY A 428 -4.80 -3.64 -23.87
CA GLY A 428 -4.10 -2.57 -24.58
C GLY A 428 -4.39 -1.19 -24.03
N PHE A 429 -3.45 -0.27 -24.25
CA PHE A 429 -3.65 1.14 -23.93
C PHE A 429 -2.85 2.04 -24.87
N GLY A 430 -3.27 3.29 -24.99
CA GLY A 430 -2.63 4.26 -25.86
C GLY A 430 -3.54 5.47 -26.07
N VAL A 431 -3.72 5.87 -27.33
CA VAL A 431 -4.59 6.99 -27.69
C VAL A 431 -5.54 6.65 -28.83
N ALA A 432 -6.72 7.24 -28.77
CA ALA A 432 -7.73 7.20 -29.82
C ALA A 432 -8.06 8.63 -30.30
N PRO A 433 -8.57 8.82 -31.53
CA PRO A 433 -8.97 10.13 -32.01
C PRO A 433 -10.05 10.73 -31.11
N ALA A 434 -10.17 12.06 -31.04
CA ALA A 434 -11.22 12.70 -30.24
C ALA A 434 -12.65 12.29 -30.68
N SER A 435 -12.84 11.92 -31.94
CA SER A 435 -14.08 11.39 -32.51
C SER A 435 -14.33 9.91 -32.23
N PHE A 436 -13.49 9.27 -31.40
CA PHE A 436 -13.55 7.84 -31.15
C PHE A 436 -14.87 7.41 -30.49
N ASN A 437 -15.40 6.29 -30.95
CA ASN A 437 -16.55 5.63 -30.35
C ASN A 437 -16.09 4.33 -29.68
N ILE A 438 -16.36 4.19 -28.37
CA ILE A 438 -15.98 3.03 -27.54
C ILE A 438 -16.57 1.69 -28.01
N HIS A 439 -17.58 1.71 -28.88
CA HIS A 439 -18.15 0.51 -29.52
C HIS A 439 -17.48 0.17 -30.86
N SER A 440 -16.46 0.92 -31.27
CA SER A 440 -15.68 0.68 -32.48
C SER A 440 -14.31 0.05 -32.16
N GLN A 441 -13.74 -0.70 -33.10
CA GLN A 441 -12.40 -1.27 -32.99
C GLN A 441 -11.28 -0.31 -33.46
N ASN A 442 -11.60 0.96 -33.73
CA ASN A 442 -10.71 1.90 -34.40
C ASN A 442 -9.90 2.76 -33.41
N TYR A 443 -8.95 2.15 -32.70
CA TYR A 443 -7.94 2.90 -31.95
C TYR A 443 -6.77 3.31 -32.88
N TYR A 444 -6.07 4.40 -32.58
CA TYR A 444 -5.07 4.96 -33.49
C TYR A 444 -3.65 4.48 -33.19
N ALA A 445 -3.24 4.52 -31.93
CA ALA A 445 -1.91 4.10 -31.50
C ALA A 445 -2.02 3.40 -30.15
N ALA A 446 -1.52 2.16 -30.06
CA ALA A 446 -1.64 1.33 -28.87
C ALA A 446 -0.38 0.53 -28.57
N PHE A 447 -0.16 0.27 -27.28
CA PHE A 447 0.70 -0.77 -26.77
C PHE A 447 -0.16 -1.97 -26.40
N LEU A 448 0.08 -3.14 -27.02
CA LEU A 448 -0.79 -4.33 -26.95
C LEU A 448 -0.05 -5.56 -26.42
N ILE A 449 -0.79 -6.42 -25.73
CA ILE A 449 -0.39 -7.79 -25.41
C ILE A 449 -1.44 -8.75 -25.90
N GLY A 450 -0.99 -9.75 -26.67
CA GLY A 450 -1.86 -10.72 -27.35
C GLY A 450 -2.00 -10.42 -28.86
N THR A 451 -2.58 -11.37 -29.59
CA THR A 451 -2.80 -11.25 -31.05
C THR A 451 -3.81 -10.15 -31.34
N GLY A 452 -3.33 -9.03 -31.90
CA GLY A 452 -4.11 -7.82 -32.15
C GLY A 452 -5.21 -7.99 -33.21
N GLY A 453 -6.33 -7.32 -32.98
CA GLY A 453 -7.36 -7.08 -33.98
C GLY A 453 -7.51 -5.59 -34.24
N GLY A 454 -7.30 -5.15 -35.49
CA GLY A 454 -7.99 -3.99 -36.06
C GLY A 454 -7.18 -2.76 -36.48
N SER A 455 -5.98 -2.49 -35.93
CA SER A 455 -5.22 -1.26 -36.29
C SER A 455 -3.82 -1.53 -36.86
N THR A 456 -3.34 -0.61 -37.70
CA THR A 456 -2.04 -0.70 -38.40
C THR A 456 -0.87 -0.09 -37.61
N ASN A 457 -1.10 0.52 -36.45
CA ASN A 457 -0.08 1.26 -35.69
C ASN A 457 -0.10 0.84 -34.22
N TYR A 458 0.63 -0.22 -33.88
CA TYR A 458 0.77 -0.70 -32.50
C TYR A 458 2.19 -1.19 -32.21
N LEU A 459 2.54 -1.23 -30.93
CA LEU A 459 3.74 -1.90 -30.44
C LEU A 459 3.34 -3.15 -29.66
N GLU A 460 3.92 -4.28 -30.01
CA GLU A 460 3.84 -5.50 -29.19
C GLU A 460 4.91 -5.44 -28.12
N GLY A 461 4.52 -5.73 -26.88
CA GLY A 461 5.49 -5.91 -25.81
C GLY A 461 4.85 -6.60 -24.62
N GLY A 462 5.46 -7.70 -24.17
CA GLY A 462 5.06 -8.35 -22.92
C GLY A 462 5.16 -7.35 -21.78
N PHE A 463 4.04 -7.12 -21.12
CA PHE A 463 3.87 -6.31 -19.91
C PHE A 463 3.29 -7.25 -18.88
N LYS A 464 3.94 -7.38 -17.74
CA LYS A 464 3.44 -8.17 -16.62
C LYS A 464 2.71 -7.21 -15.69
N GLY A 465 1.62 -7.61 -15.05
CA GLY A 465 1.03 -6.68 -14.08
C GLY A 465 1.96 -6.49 -12.86
N GLY A 466 1.76 -5.36 -12.21
CA GLY A 466 2.73 -4.73 -11.33
C GLY A 466 3.72 -3.81 -12.06
N GLU A 467 3.94 -3.99 -13.37
CA GLU A 467 4.81 -3.09 -14.14
C GLU A 467 4.18 -1.71 -14.35
N ARG A 468 5.04 -0.68 -14.49
CA ARG A 468 4.65 0.71 -14.72
C ARG A 468 5.04 1.13 -16.13
N THR A 469 4.07 1.55 -16.95
CA THR A 469 4.36 2.10 -18.29
C THR A 469 4.21 3.61 -18.29
N LEU A 470 5.32 4.32 -18.51
CA LEU A 470 5.28 5.74 -18.87
C LEU A 470 4.86 5.86 -20.33
N VAL A 471 3.80 6.62 -20.57
CA VAL A 471 3.34 7.03 -21.88
C VAL A 471 3.71 8.50 -22.07
N THR A 472 4.42 8.80 -23.15
CA THR A 472 4.76 10.19 -23.53
C THR A 472 4.12 10.52 -24.86
N LEU A 473 3.17 11.45 -24.84
CA LEU A 473 2.44 11.96 -26.00
C LEU A 473 2.98 13.34 -26.37
N ASP A 474 3.58 13.47 -27.54
CA ASP A 474 4.05 14.75 -28.09
C ASP A 474 3.12 15.12 -29.25
N MET A 475 2.15 16.00 -28.99
CA MET A 475 1.18 16.45 -29.98
C MET A 475 1.78 17.46 -30.95
N ASP A 476 2.86 18.16 -30.58
CA ASP A 476 3.56 19.06 -31.50
C ASP A 476 4.28 18.29 -32.61
N LYS A 477 4.74 17.06 -32.31
CA LYS A 477 5.33 16.13 -33.28
C LYS A 477 4.38 15.04 -33.76
N HIS A 478 3.15 14.99 -33.25
CA HIS A 478 2.18 13.92 -33.50
C HIS A 478 2.77 12.52 -33.26
N THR A 479 3.40 12.32 -32.09
CA THR A 479 4.04 11.05 -31.70
C THR A 479 3.61 10.57 -30.32
N ILE A 480 3.65 9.27 -30.09
CA ILE A 480 3.46 8.65 -28.77
C ILE A 480 4.53 7.60 -28.54
N SER A 481 5.13 7.59 -27.36
CA SER A 481 6.15 6.60 -26.97
C SER A 481 5.85 5.96 -25.63
N PHE A 482 6.41 4.76 -25.44
CA PHE A 482 6.16 3.93 -24.29
C PHE A 482 7.48 3.50 -23.64
N ALA A 483 7.57 3.59 -22.33
CA ALA A 483 8.67 3.06 -21.54
C ALA A 483 8.14 2.24 -20.37
N VAL A 484 8.48 0.95 -20.34
CA VAL A 484 8.07 0.01 -19.29
C VAL A 484 9.20 -0.07 -18.27
N ASN A 485 8.93 0.26 -17.01
CA ASN A 485 9.92 0.28 -15.93
C ASN A 485 11.19 1.05 -16.32
N GLY A 486 11.02 2.20 -17.00
CA GLY A 486 12.12 3.05 -17.49
C GLY A 486 12.78 2.59 -18.79
N VAL A 487 12.44 1.41 -19.32
CA VAL A 487 13.00 0.89 -20.58
C VAL A 487 12.11 1.25 -21.75
N HIS A 488 12.62 2.09 -22.66
CA HIS A 488 11.92 2.49 -23.88
C HIS A 488 11.56 1.27 -24.75
N LYS A 489 10.29 1.16 -25.14
CA LYS A 489 9.75 0.07 -25.97
C LYS A 489 9.49 0.47 -27.42
N GLY A 490 9.36 1.77 -27.69
CA GLY A 490 9.22 2.29 -29.04
C GLY A 490 8.41 3.57 -29.10
N THR A 491 8.34 4.14 -30.31
CA THR A 491 7.61 5.38 -30.63
C THR A 491 6.76 5.16 -31.87
N LEU A 492 5.48 5.53 -31.80
CA LEU A 492 4.54 5.58 -32.91
C LEU A 492 4.39 7.04 -33.38
N THR A 493 4.17 7.25 -34.67
CA THR A 493 4.12 8.58 -35.30
C THR A 493 2.86 8.77 -36.13
N GLY A 494 2.57 10.01 -36.51
CA GLY A 494 1.46 10.35 -37.39
C GLY A 494 0.11 10.40 -36.67
N LEU A 495 0.07 10.76 -35.38
CA LEU A 495 -1.18 10.90 -34.63
C LEU A 495 -2.12 11.96 -35.24
N PRO A 496 -3.46 11.81 -35.09
CA PRO A 496 -4.43 12.84 -35.47
C PRO A 496 -4.22 14.15 -34.70
N ASP A 497 -4.83 15.24 -35.17
CA ASP A 497 -4.75 16.57 -34.55
C ASP A 497 -5.37 16.65 -33.15
N ALA A 498 -6.24 15.70 -32.81
CA ALA A 498 -6.90 15.63 -31.53
C ALA A 498 -7.04 14.18 -31.07
N VAL A 499 -6.50 13.86 -29.90
CA VAL A 499 -6.51 12.51 -29.34
C VAL A 499 -6.91 12.49 -27.87
N ARG A 500 -7.42 11.34 -27.40
CA ARG A 500 -7.75 11.06 -26.01
C ARG A 500 -7.04 9.78 -25.56
N PRO A 501 -6.66 9.65 -24.27
CA PRO A 501 -6.20 8.39 -23.72
C PRO A 501 -7.24 7.29 -23.94
N TRP A 502 -6.80 6.09 -24.30
CA TRP A 502 -7.66 4.96 -24.62
C TRP A 502 -7.14 3.67 -23.98
N PHE A 503 -8.06 2.84 -23.49
CA PHE A 503 -7.76 1.61 -22.78
C PHE A 503 -8.75 0.51 -23.17
N TRP A 504 -8.21 -0.69 -23.41
CA TRP A 504 -8.94 -1.92 -23.67
C TRP A 504 -8.72 -2.88 -22.51
N ILE A 505 -9.81 -3.24 -21.85
CA ILE A 505 -9.85 -3.95 -20.57
C ILE A 505 -10.57 -5.28 -20.73
N TYR A 506 -9.91 -6.37 -20.34
CA TYR A 506 -10.47 -7.72 -20.37
C TYR A 506 -10.34 -8.39 -18.99
N GLY A 507 -11.32 -8.16 -18.10
CA GLY A 507 -11.28 -8.69 -16.73
C GLY A 507 -10.14 -8.17 -15.84
N GLN A 508 -9.36 -7.21 -16.33
CA GLN A 508 -8.20 -6.61 -15.66
C GLN A 508 -8.54 -5.28 -14.97
N GLN A 509 -7.62 -4.79 -14.15
CA GLN A 509 -7.69 -3.47 -13.52
C GLN A 509 -6.52 -2.58 -13.96
N PHE A 510 -6.85 -1.39 -14.46
CA PHE A 510 -5.91 -0.33 -14.83
C PHE A 510 -6.01 0.85 -13.87
N SER A 511 -4.87 1.42 -13.50
CA SER A 511 -4.81 2.68 -12.77
C SER A 511 -4.00 3.72 -13.54
N LEU A 512 -4.51 4.95 -13.55
CA LEU A 512 -3.87 6.12 -14.18
C LEU A 512 -3.19 6.98 -13.14
N VAL A 513 -1.92 7.31 -13.40
CA VAL A 513 -1.16 8.29 -12.63
C VAL A 513 -0.56 9.29 -13.62
N PHE A 514 -1.09 10.51 -13.69
CA PHE A 514 -0.54 11.55 -14.56
C PHE A 514 0.77 12.11 -13.96
N GLU A 515 1.76 12.38 -14.81
CA GLU A 515 3.04 12.99 -14.42
C GLU A 515 3.19 14.36 -15.08
N GLU A 516 3.80 15.31 -14.35
CA GLU A 516 4.28 16.58 -14.89
C GLU A 516 5.56 16.43 -15.73
#